data_AF-A0A553YTK0-F1
#
_entry.id   AF-A0A553YTK0-F1
#
_cell.length_a   1.000
_cell.length_b   1.000
_cell.length_c   1.000
_cell.angle_alpha   90.00
_cell.angle_beta   90.00
_cell.angle_gamma   90.00
#
_symmetry.space_group_name_H-M   'P 1'
#
loop_
_entity.id
_entity.type
_entity.pdbx_description
1 polymer ?
#
loop_
_entity_poly.entity_id
_entity_poly.type
_entity_poly.pdbx_seq_one_letter_code
_entity_poly.pdbx_strand_id
1 'polypeptide(L)'
;MPRRKRTRWRRSTHRTAIDSCGARRRFALPAVEVRARRRVATADGFPRACPGPAVPVPAADRPRSEPPTRPGHPRTPVPRTPPTSTLPREASSQDGELGDMTRDTFRTPPDQVPPDRPTPERTARAALSRVIEPGDPRAGRWLRELGPVALWHALTGDGPPPRGGSRAALDGLRLRAARADPAADLATAAALGARFLCPGDDEWPGQLDDLGDTRPTGLWVRGGANLRLWALRSVALVGARACTEYGAHLAATLGAGLADRGWTVVSGAAYGIDGAAHRGTLAAGGATLAVLACGIDRAYPSGHTELIHRLVQQGLIVGELPPGAHPTRSRFIQRNRVIAALTRGTVVVEAALRSGSLVTARRAQTLGRLTMGVPGPVTSALSAGVHQLLRGEATVVTCADEVVEHAGAIGDLAPEPRGPVLARDLLDPATARVLEALPPRGTAALTDVAHESGLSQDVTHSKLHELCTLGFVRRSGMRWEFVRQADAPTGSRRGGT
;
A
#
# COMPACT_ATOMS: atom_id res chain seq x y z
N MET A 1 -54.41 17.90 -39.50
CA MET A 1 -54.48 16.46 -39.92
C MET A 1 -53.27 16.15 -40.81
N PRO A 2 -52.77 14.89 -40.94
CA PRO A 2 -52.73 13.74 -40.02
C PRO A 2 -51.33 13.03 -39.97
N ARG A 3 -50.91 12.46 -38.83
CA ARG A 3 -50.74 11.02 -38.44
C ARG A 3 -49.96 10.05 -39.34
N ARG A 4 -48.99 9.34 -38.76
CA ARG A 4 -48.45 8.02 -39.16
C ARG A 4 -48.42 7.04 -37.97
N LYS A 5 -48.82 5.78 -38.18
CA LYS A 5 -48.53 4.61 -37.31
C LYS A 5 -48.64 3.27 -38.08
N ARG A 6 -47.70 2.35 -37.76
CA ARG A 6 -47.69 0.86 -37.87
C ARG A 6 -47.52 0.27 -39.28
N THR A 7 -46.89 -0.90 -39.53
CA THR A 7 -46.82 -2.21 -38.81
C THR A 7 -45.64 -3.11 -39.26
N ARG A 8 -45.06 -3.85 -38.30
CA ARG A 8 -44.61 -5.28 -38.23
C ARG A 8 -44.51 -6.15 -39.51
N TRP A 9 -43.48 -7.02 -39.63
CA TRP A 9 -43.59 -8.43 -40.11
C TRP A 9 -42.37 -9.31 -39.76
N ARG A 10 -42.64 -10.59 -39.45
CA ARG A 10 -41.72 -11.74 -39.15
C ARG A 10 -41.14 -12.34 -40.44
N ARG A 11 -40.03 -13.11 -40.35
CA ARG A 11 -39.80 -14.34 -41.13
C ARG A 11 -38.68 -15.23 -40.55
N SER A 12 -38.88 -16.53 -40.66
CA SER A 12 -37.91 -17.63 -40.46
C SER A 12 -38.07 -18.60 -41.63
N THR A 13 -36.99 -19.08 -42.25
CA THR A 13 -36.68 -20.51 -42.54
C THR A 13 -35.58 -20.69 -43.61
N HIS A 14 -34.57 -21.48 -43.23
CA HIS A 14 -33.76 -22.52 -43.89
C HIS A 14 -33.15 -22.45 -45.32
N ARG A 15 -31.83 -22.72 -45.31
CA ARG A 15 -30.97 -23.67 -46.08
C ARG A 15 -30.80 -23.48 -47.60
N THR A 16 -29.53 -23.36 -48.00
CA THR A 16 -28.85 -24.29 -48.94
C THR A 16 -27.33 -24.12 -48.88
N ALA A 17 -26.60 -25.21 -49.14
CA ALA A 17 -25.14 -25.35 -49.08
C ALA A 17 -24.60 -25.64 -50.48
N ILE A 18 -23.37 -25.19 -50.82
CA ILE A 18 -22.52 -25.77 -51.89
C ILE A 18 -21.02 -25.67 -51.50
N ASP A 19 -20.37 -26.82 -51.70
CA ASP A 19 -18.97 -27.29 -51.60
C ASP A 19 -17.81 -26.45 -52.16
N SER A 20 -16.60 -26.59 -51.56
CA SER A 20 -15.46 -27.43 -52.03
C SER A 20 -14.03 -26.86 -51.83
N CYS A 21 -13.14 -27.74 -51.32
CA CYS A 21 -11.68 -27.94 -51.53
C CYS A 21 -10.67 -26.79 -51.24
N GLY A 22 -9.50 -26.94 -50.61
CA GLY A 22 -8.77 -28.11 -50.09
C GLY A 22 -7.35 -27.73 -49.62
N ALA A 23 -6.73 -28.66 -48.87
CA ALA A 23 -5.31 -28.80 -48.48
C ALA A 23 -4.75 -28.02 -47.26
N ARG A 24 -4.40 -28.76 -46.20
CA ARG A 24 -3.00 -29.01 -45.78
C ARG A 24 -2.92 -30.07 -44.65
N ARG A 25 -1.73 -30.65 -44.54
CA ARG A 25 -1.40 -32.00 -44.05
C ARG A 25 -1.40 -32.14 -42.52
N ARG A 26 -1.67 -33.37 -42.07
CA ARG A 26 -1.57 -33.86 -40.68
C ARG A 26 -0.10 -34.14 -40.31
N PHE A 27 0.27 -33.77 -39.09
CA PHE A 27 1.25 -34.49 -38.27
C PHE A 27 0.60 -34.72 -36.90
N ALA A 28 0.61 -35.96 -36.44
CA ALA A 28 0.02 -36.41 -35.17
C ALA A 28 1.13 -36.85 -34.22
N LEU A 29 1.04 -36.45 -32.95
CA LEU A 29 1.69 -37.08 -31.79
C LEU A 29 0.77 -36.94 -30.56
N PRO A 30 0.90 -37.82 -29.55
CA PRO A 30 -0.25 -38.41 -28.84
C PRO A 30 -0.64 -37.72 -27.53
N ALA A 31 -1.88 -37.97 -27.13
CA ALA A 31 -2.50 -37.53 -25.89
C ALA A 31 -1.90 -38.24 -24.66
N VAL A 32 -1.58 -37.47 -23.62
CA VAL A 32 -1.33 -37.96 -22.26
C VAL A 32 -2.58 -37.67 -21.42
N GLU A 33 -3.19 -38.76 -20.97
CA GLU A 33 -4.32 -38.81 -20.05
C GLU A 33 -3.87 -38.43 -18.63
N VAL A 34 -4.46 -37.38 -18.02
CA VAL A 34 -4.34 -37.12 -16.59
C VAL A 34 -5.71 -37.31 -15.93
N ARG A 35 -5.77 -38.38 -15.13
CA ARG A 35 -6.94 -38.90 -14.42
C ARG A 35 -7.29 -37.99 -13.23
N ALA A 36 -8.36 -37.20 -13.35
CA ALA A 36 -8.93 -36.45 -12.23
C ALA A 36 -9.78 -37.37 -11.33
N ARG A 37 -9.30 -37.66 -10.12
CA ARG A 37 -10.11 -38.32 -9.07
C ARG A 37 -10.91 -37.27 -8.30
N ARG A 38 -12.21 -37.19 -8.58
CA ARG A 38 -13.21 -36.61 -7.66
C ARG A 38 -13.41 -37.55 -6.47
N ARG A 39 -13.30 -37.06 -5.24
CA ARG A 39 -13.91 -37.69 -4.06
C ARG A 39 -14.96 -36.74 -3.49
N VAL A 40 -16.19 -37.24 -3.49
CA VAL A 40 -17.32 -36.77 -2.69
C VAL A 40 -17.11 -37.33 -1.28
N ALA A 41 -17.30 -36.50 -0.25
CA ALA A 41 -17.40 -36.96 1.13
C ALA A 41 -18.56 -36.21 1.82
N THR A 42 -19.57 -36.99 2.19
CA THR A 42 -20.71 -36.64 3.04
C THR A 42 -20.30 -36.59 4.51
N ALA A 43 -21.10 -35.88 5.31
CA ALA A 43 -20.94 -35.62 6.73
C ALA A 43 -21.05 -36.89 7.62
N ASP A 44 -20.21 -36.96 8.65
CA ASP A 44 -20.54 -37.24 10.07
C ASP A 44 -19.29 -37.68 10.85
N GLY A 45 -19.15 -37.19 12.09
CA GLY A 45 -18.19 -37.74 13.07
C GLY A 45 -17.12 -36.77 13.58
N PHE A 46 -17.42 -36.07 14.68
CA PHE A 46 -16.42 -35.46 15.57
C PHE A 46 -15.60 -36.54 16.30
N PRO A 47 -14.25 -36.45 16.36
CA PRO A 47 -13.48 -37.10 17.40
C PRO A 47 -13.05 -36.12 18.49
N ARG A 48 -13.21 -36.59 19.73
CA ARG A 48 -12.82 -35.97 21.00
C ARG A 48 -11.32 -35.65 21.05
N ALA A 49 -10.99 -34.50 21.65
CA ALA A 49 -9.63 -34.10 21.98
C ALA A 49 -9.08 -34.92 23.17
N CYS A 50 -7.87 -35.46 23.03
CA CYS A 50 -7.07 -35.97 24.15
C CYS A 50 -6.30 -34.81 24.83
N PRO A 51 -6.17 -34.79 26.17
CA PRO A 51 -5.54 -33.70 26.89
C PRO A 51 -4.00 -33.87 26.96
N GLY A 52 -3.28 -32.81 26.62
CA GLY A 52 -1.83 -32.69 26.86
C GLY A 52 -1.53 -32.27 28.31
N PRO A 53 -0.32 -32.54 28.83
CA PRO A 53 -0.02 -32.45 30.26
C PRO A 53 0.10 -30.99 30.74
N ALA A 54 -0.38 -30.77 31.97
CA ALA A 54 -0.35 -29.51 32.69
C ALA A 54 1.08 -29.12 33.09
N VAL A 55 1.46 -27.88 32.78
CA VAL A 55 2.68 -27.24 33.29
C VAL A 55 2.29 -26.42 34.53
N PRO A 56 2.97 -26.59 35.68
CA PRO A 56 2.59 -25.91 36.92
C PRO A 56 2.99 -24.43 36.92
N VAL A 57 2.05 -23.60 37.39
CA VAL A 57 2.24 -22.19 37.72
C VAL A 57 2.71 -22.10 39.19
N PRO A 58 3.80 -21.38 39.52
CA PRO A 58 4.07 -21.00 40.89
C PRO A 58 3.39 -19.67 41.24
N ALA A 59 2.75 -19.65 42.41
CA ALA A 59 2.14 -18.49 43.04
C ALA A 59 3.18 -17.57 43.73
N ALA A 60 2.77 -16.32 43.93
CA ALA A 60 3.48 -15.18 44.53
C ALA A 60 4.02 -15.43 45.96
N ASP A 61 5.10 -14.75 46.40
CA ASP A 61 5.01 -13.40 47.01
C ASP A 61 6.37 -12.86 47.55
N ARG A 62 6.48 -11.51 47.62
CA ARG A 62 7.46 -10.62 48.35
C ARG A 62 8.85 -10.29 47.75
N PRO A 63 9.49 -9.18 48.20
CA PRO A 63 9.15 -7.78 47.95
C PRO A 63 10.28 -7.03 47.18
N ARG A 64 9.95 -5.85 46.64
CA ARG A 64 10.85 -5.00 45.83
C ARG A 64 12.05 -4.49 46.63
N SER A 65 13.25 -4.80 46.16
CA SER A 65 14.49 -4.08 46.48
C SER A 65 14.77 -3.01 45.42
N GLU A 66 15.11 -1.81 45.88
CA GLU A 66 15.49 -0.65 45.07
C GLU A 66 16.76 -0.92 44.24
N PRO A 67 16.89 -0.37 43.01
CA PRO A 67 18.14 -0.42 42.29
C PRO A 67 19.13 0.65 42.80
N PRO A 68 20.43 0.35 42.89
CA PRO A 68 21.42 1.28 43.38
C PRO A 68 21.67 2.44 42.39
N THR A 69 21.75 3.64 42.96
CA THR A 69 22.20 4.88 42.35
C THR A 69 23.58 4.72 41.71
N ARG A 70 23.71 5.04 40.41
CA ARG A 70 25.00 5.17 39.72
C ARG A 70 25.67 6.51 40.09
N PRO A 71 26.98 6.53 40.37
CA PRO A 71 27.72 7.76 40.64
C PRO A 71 27.94 8.59 39.36
N GLY A 72 27.88 9.90 39.52
CA GLY A 72 27.91 10.89 38.44
C GLY A 72 29.23 10.97 37.69
N HIS A 73 29.13 11.15 36.36
CA HIS A 73 30.22 11.62 35.53
C HIS A 73 30.27 13.17 35.52
N PRO A 74 31.45 13.78 35.61
CA PRO A 74 31.61 15.23 35.64
C PRO A 74 31.33 15.84 34.26
N ARG A 75 30.52 16.91 34.26
CA ARG A 75 30.22 17.74 33.09
C ARG A 75 31.45 18.59 32.74
N THR A 76 31.98 18.42 31.54
CA THR A 76 32.93 19.35 30.91
C THR A 76 32.19 20.55 30.29
N PRO A 77 32.73 21.77 30.38
CA PRO A 77 32.06 22.98 29.91
C PRO A 77 32.25 23.21 28.40
N VAL A 78 31.16 23.56 27.72
CA VAL A 78 31.14 24.00 26.31
C VAL A 78 31.52 25.49 26.27
N PRO A 79 32.48 25.93 25.42
CA PRO A 79 32.79 27.35 25.27
C PRO A 79 31.76 28.07 24.38
N ARG A 80 31.38 29.26 24.84
CA ARG A 80 30.51 30.25 24.18
C ARG A 80 31.23 30.89 22.98
N THR A 81 30.54 31.06 21.87
CA THR A 81 30.93 31.95 20.76
C THR A 81 30.14 33.26 20.80
N PRO A 82 30.75 34.42 20.48
CA PRO A 82 30.16 35.76 20.59
C PRO A 82 29.44 36.21 19.30
N PRO A 83 28.80 37.40 19.28
CA PRO A 83 27.66 37.68 18.41
C PRO A 83 27.98 38.58 17.18
N THR A 84 27.03 38.54 16.23
CA THR A 84 26.59 39.55 15.25
C THR A 84 27.61 40.32 14.40
N SER A 85 27.50 40.21 13.07
CA SER A 85 27.82 41.31 12.15
C SER A 85 26.70 41.49 11.12
N THR A 86 25.92 42.55 11.30
CA THR A 86 25.15 43.24 10.25
C THR A 86 26.09 44.19 9.52
N LEU A 87 25.96 44.31 8.19
CA LEU A 87 25.86 45.56 7.41
C LEU A 87 25.91 45.25 5.88
N PRO A 88 25.46 46.18 5.01
CA PRO A 88 24.62 45.92 3.84
C PRO A 88 25.39 46.08 2.52
N ARG A 89 24.71 45.79 1.39
CA ARG A 89 24.87 46.47 0.07
C ARG A 89 23.94 45.84 -0.97
N GLU A 90 22.96 46.59 -1.44
CA GLU A 90 22.96 47.43 -2.66
C GLU A 90 22.44 46.66 -3.88
N ALA A 91 21.40 47.25 -4.47
CA ALA A 91 20.71 46.81 -5.66
C ALA A 91 21.55 47.04 -6.92
N SER A 92 21.46 46.15 -7.90
CA SER A 92 21.25 46.51 -9.31
C SER A 92 21.06 45.28 -10.21
N SER A 93 19.96 45.36 -10.99
CA SER A 93 19.78 44.97 -12.40
C SER A 93 20.00 43.52 -12.85
N GLN A 94 18.86 42.95 -13.28
CA GLN A 94 18.59 42.37 -14.61
C GLN A 94 19.51 41.25 -15.12
N ASP A 95 18.96 40.03 -15.21
CA ASP A 95 18.60 39.39 -16.48
C ASP A 95 18.15 37.94 -16.27
N GLY A 96 17.16 37.51 -17.07
CA GLY A 96 16.92 36.09 -17.35
C GLY A 96 15.64 35.48 -16.78
N GLU A 97 14.50 35.76 -17.43
CA GLU A 97 13.33 34.89 -17.40
C GLU A 97 13.72 33.47 -17.85
N LEU A 98 13.57 32.47 -16.96
CA LEU A 98 13.27 31.07 -17.30
C LEU A 98 13.12 30.24 -16.01
N GLY A 99 11.88 29.86 -15.69
CA GLY A 99 11.57 28.72 -14.82
C GLY A 99 10.94 29.05 -13.46
N ASP A 100 9.63 28.80 -13.33
CA ASP A 100 9.05 27.90 -12.31
C ASP A 100 7.52 27.94 -12.44
N MET A 101 6.97 27.12 -13.35
CA MET A 101 5.53 26.85 -13.43
C MET A 101 5.24 25.44 -12.92
N THR A 102 5.60 25.10 -11.69
CA THR A 102 5.03 23.92 -11.00
C THR A 102 5.25 23.99 -9.50
N ARG A 103 4.56 24.88 -8.76
CA ARG A 103 4.48 24.77 -7.29
C ARG A 103 3.43 25.62 -6.57
N ASP A 104 2.31 25.99 -7.21
CA ASP A 104 1.25 26.70 -6.46
C ASP A 104 -0.17 26.49 -6.98
N THR A 105 -0.60 25.23 -7.12
CA THR A 105 -1.99 24.92 -7.51
C THR A 105 -2.61 23.80 -6.69
N PHE A 106 -2.53 23.80 -5.36
CA PHE A 106 -3.41 22.98 -4.49
C PHE A 106 -3.60 23.54 -3.07
N ARG A 107 -3.57 24.86 -2.88
CA ARG A 107 -4.02 25.48 -1.62
C ARG A 107 -5.35 26.17 -1.84
N THR A 108 -6.44 25.44 -1.61
CA THR A 108 -7.77 26.06 -1.47
C THR A 108 -7.74 27.02 -0.27
N PRO A 109 -8.16 28.29 -0.41
CA PRO A 109 -8.21 29.22 0.72
C PRO A 109 -9.20 28.73 1.78
N PRO A 110 -8.93 28.92 3.08
CA PRO A 110 -9.88 28.59 4.13
C PRO A 110 -10.84 29.76 4.27
N ASP A 111 -11.82 29.89 3.38
CA ASP A 111 -12.99 30.68 3.73
C ASP A 111 -14.25 30.24 2.98
N GLN A 112 -15.35 30.18 3.73
CA GLN A 112 -16.74 29.99 3.30
C GLN A 112 -17.22 28.56 2.99
N VAL A 113 -17.17 27.66 3.98
CA VAL A 113 -18.22 26.64 4.12
C VAL A 113 -19.17 27.17 5.21
N PRO A 114 -20.43 27.53 4.90
CA PRO A 114 -21.41 27.85 5.93
C PRO A 114 -21.51 26.66 6.90
N PRO A 115 -21.76 26.84 8.21
CA PRO A 115 -22.07 25.71 9.07
C PRO A 115 -23.40 25.12 8.58
N ASP A 116 -23.29 24.09 7.72
CA ASP A 116 -24.43 23.40 7.14
C ASP A 116 -25.25 22.85 8.31
N ARG A 117 -26.44 23.42 8.52
CA ARG A 117 -27.34 22.91 9.56
C ARG A 117 -27.54 21.42 9.26
N PRO A 118 -27.23 20.52 10.20
CA PRO A 118 -27.20 19.10 9.89
C PRO A 118 -28.60 18.66 9.43
N THR A 119 -28.67 18.16 8.20
CA THR A 119 -29.93 17.66 7.63
C THR A 119 -30.47 16.51 8.48
N PRO A 120 -31.79 16.21 8.43
CA PRO A 120 -32.36 15.07 9.14
C PRO A 120 -31.66 13.75 8.79
N GLU A 121 -31.26 13.58 7.52
CA GLU A 121 -30.50 12.43 7.08
C GLU A 121 -29.09 12.37 7.69
N ARG A 122 -28.33 13.48 7.68
CA ARG A 122 -26.98 13.54 8.27
C ARG A 122 -27.02 13.24 9.76
N THR A 123 -28.01 13.81 10.47
CA THR A 123 -28.23 13.58 11.90
C THR A 123 -28.56 12.12 12.19
N ALA A 124 -29.47 11.51 11.42
CA ALA A 124 -29.82 10.11 11.56
C ALA A 124 -28.63 9.18 11.28
N ARG A 125 -27.84 9.45 10.23
CA ARG A 125 -26.62 8.66 9.92
C ARG A 125 -25.56 8.78 11.00
N ALA A 126 -25.35 9.97 11.57
CA ALA A 126 -24.44 10.17 12.70
C ALA A 126 -24.90 9.34 13.90
N ALA A 127 -26.19 9.38 14.25
CA ALA A 127 -26.75 8.57 15.33
C ALA A 127 -26.58 7.06 15.09
N LEU A 128 -26.89 6.61 13.87
CA LEU A 128 -26.76 5.22 13.46
C LEU A 128 -25.31 4.73 13.49
N SER A 129 -24.32 5.58 13.23
CA SER A 129 -22.89 5.23 13.37
C SER A 129 -22.48 4.90 14.82
N ARG A 130 -23.22 5.40 15.82
CA ARG A 130 -23.03 5.06 17.24
C ARG A 130 -23.74 3.77 17.63
N VAL A 131 -24.88 3.48 17.01
CA VAL A 131 -25.77 2.37 17.37
C VAL A 131 -25.36 1.07 16.69
N ILE A 132 -25.10 1.12 15.39
CA ILE A 132 -24.80 -0.04 14.54
C ILE A 132 -23.30 -0.35 14.59
N GLU A 133 -22.95 -1.64 14.69
CA GLU A 133 -21.54 -2.04 14.57
C GLU A 133 -21.07 -1.92 13.10
N PRO A 134 -19.85 -1.41 12.86
CA PRO A 134 -19.30 -1.28 11.51
C PRO A 134 -19.38 -2.59 10.71
N GLY A 135 -20.00 -2.50 9.53
CA GLY A 135 -20.07 -3.61 8.58
C GLY A 135 -21.09 -4.69 8.93
N ASP A 136 -22.06 -4.43 9.82
CA ASP A 136 -23.22 -5.32 10.01
C ASP A 136 -24.08 -5.33 8.72
N PRO A 137 -24.12 -6.46 7.96
CA PRO A 137 -24.84 -6.54 6.70
C PRO A 137 -26.37 -6.45 6.88
N ARG A 138 -26.89 -6.83 8.04
CA ARG A 138 -28.33 -6.70 8.32
C ARG A 138 -28.70 -5.23 8.49
N ALA A 139 -27.88 -4.48 9.21
CA ALA A 139 -28.10 -3.06 9.40
C ALA A 139 -27.95 -2.27 8.09
N GLY A 140 -26.97 -2.62 7.25
CA GLY A 140 -26.84 -2.02 5.92
C GLY A 140 -28.01 -2.35 4.98
N ARG A 141 -28.57 -3.57 5.05
CA ARG A 141 -29.82 -3.91 4.35
C ARG A 141 -30.97 -3.03 4.80
N TRP A 142 -31.16 -2.84 6.11
CA TRP A 142 -32.20 -1.95 6.63
C TRP A 142 -31.99 -0.50 6.18
N LEU A 143 -30.74 -0.02 6.18
CA LEU A 143 -30.40 1.31 5.65
C LEU A 143 -30.77 1.46 4.17
N ARG A 144 -30.52 0.43 3.34
CA ARG A 144 -30.89 0.44 1.92
C ARG A 144 -32.40 0.43 1.72
N GLU A 145 -33.14 -0.36 2.49
CA GLU A 145 -34.58 -0.58 2.31
C GLU A 145 -35.45 0.53 2.92
N LEU A 146 -35.07 1.04 4.09
CA LEU A 146 -35.87 2.04 4.84
C LEU A 146 -35.33 3.46 4.71
N GLY A 147 -34.03 3.61 4.41
CA GLY A 147 -33.33 4.87 4.54
C GLY A 147 -32.93 5.18 6.00
N PRO A 148 -32.02 6.15 6.21
CA PRO A 148 -31.44 6.43 7.52
C PRO A 148 -32.43 7.02 8.52
N VAL A 149 -33.30 7.95 8.09
CA VAL A 149 -34.27 8.61 8.99
C VAL A 149 -35.30 7.61 9.50
N ALA A 150 -35.91 6.82 8.63
CA ALA A 150 -36.90 5.82 9.04
C ALA A 150 -36.30 4.72 9.90
N LEU A 151 -35.07 4.28 9.60
CA LEU A 151 -34.37 3.32 10.45
C LEU A 151 -34.07 3.90 11.84
N TRP A 152 -33.65 5.16 11.91
CA TRP A 152 -33.44 5.84 13.19
C TRP A 152 -34.72 5.88 14.02
N HIS A 153 -35.85 6.34 13.44
CA HIS A 153 -37.15 6.33 14.11
C HIS A 153 -37.59 4.93 14.56
N ALA A 154 -37.35 3.90 13.75
CA ALA A 154 -37.68 2.52 14.12
C ALA A 154 -36.87 2.02 15.33
N LEU A 155 -35.62 2.49 15.48
CA LEU A 155 -34.74 2.15 16.59
C LEU A 155 -34.95 3.03 17.84
N THR A 156 -35.55 4.21 17.71
CA THR A 156 -35.98 5.03 18.87
C THR A 156 -37.38 4.67 19.37
N GLY A 157 -38.19 3.98 18.56
CA GLY A 157 -39.55 3.57 18.89
C GLY A 157 -40.63 4.44 18.24
N ASP A 158 -40.23 5.45 17.47
CA ASP A 158 -41.11 6.38 16.75
C ASP A 158 -41.59 5.85 15.39
N GLY A 159 -41.18 4.63 15.02
CA GLY A 159 -41.53 3.99 13.75
C GLY A 159 -41.66 2.46 13.85
N PRO A 160 -42.18 1.81 12.78
CA PRO A 160 -42.33 0.35 12.76
C PRO A 160 -40.96 -0.34 12.79
N PRO A 161 -40.79 -1.43 13.56
CA PRO A 161 -39.52 -2.12 13.67
C PRO A 161 -39.08 -2.71 12.31
N PRO A 162 -37.78 -2.69 11.99
CA PRO A 162 -37.29 -3.26 10.74
C PRO A 162 -37.45 -4.79 10.75
N ARG A 163 -37.79 -5.36 9.58
CA ARG A 163 -38.02 -6.81 9.43
C ARG A 163 -36.71 -7.59 9.39
N GLY A 164 -36.72 -8.85 9.80
CA GLY A 164 -35.57 -9.76 9.67
C GLY A 164 -34.52 -9.69 10.77
N GLY A 165 -34.77 -8.96 11.86
CA GLY A 165 -33.96 -8.98 13.08
C GLY A 165 -34.60 -9.82 14.18
N SER A 166 -33.79 -10.53 14.98
CA SER A 166 -34.31 -11.13 16.22
C SER A 166 -34.70 -10.03 17.21
N ARG A 167 -35.72 -10.30 18.03
CA ARG A 167 -36.19 -9.35 19.06
C ARG A 167 -35.04 -8.88 19.97
N ALA A 168 -34.23 -9.82 20.45
CA ALA A 168 -33.06 -9.52 21.28
C ALA A 168 -32.04 -8.59 20.60
N ALA A 169 -31.82 -8.74 19.29
CA ALA A 169 -30.89 -7.86 18.57
C ALA A 169 -31.45 -6.43 18.43
N LEU A 170 -32.75 -6.29 18.16
CA LEU A 170 -33.41 -4.99 18.08
C LEU A 170 -33.42 -4.29 19.44
N ASP A 171 -33.71 -5.02 20.52
CA ASP A 171 -33.69 -4.49 21.88
C ASP A 171 -32.29 -3.99 22.26
N GLY A 172 -31.23 -4.72 21.87
CA GLY A 172 -29.84 -4.26 22.03
C GLY A 172 -29.51 -2.97 21.28
N LEU A 173 -30.02 -2.80 20.05
CA LEU A 173 -29.85 -1.56 19.29
C LEU A 173 -30.65 -0.40 19.89
N ARG A 174 -31.87 -0.65 20.39
CA ARG A 174 -32.70 0.33 21.11
C ARG A 174 -32.02 0.85 22.37
N LEU A 175 -31.38 -0.03 23.14
CA LEU A 175 -30.59 0.37 24.32
C LEU A 175 -29.44 1.32 23.95
N ARG A 176 -28.81 1.13 22.79
CA ARG A 176 -27.78 2.04 22.29
C ARG A 176 -28.38 3.34 21.76
N ALA A 177 -29.49 3.26 21.04
CA ALA A 177 -30.20 4.42 20.50
C ALA A 177 -30.66 5.38 21.62
N ALA A 178 -31.16 4.84 22.73
CA ALA A 178 -31.56 5.62 23.90
C ALA A 178 -30.43 6.44 24.54
N ARG A 179 -29.16 6.13 24.25
CA ARG A 179 -27.97 6.85 24.74
C ARG A 179 -27.25 7.63 23.65
N ALA A 180 -27.71 7.57 22.40
CA ALA A 180 -27.05 8.24 21.31
C ALA A 180 -27.49 9.71 21.25
N ASP A 181 -26.50 10.61 21.23
CA ASP A 181 -26.70 12.04 21.02
C ASP A 181 -25.94 12.46 19.76
N PRO A 182 -26.58 12.38 18.57
CA PRO A 182 -25.92 12.75 17.33
C PRO A 182 -25.54 14.23 17.27
N ALA A 183 -26.27 15.11 17.97
CA ALA A 183 -25.96 16.54 18.00
C ALA A 183 -24.66 16.80 18.76
N ALA A 184 -24.48 16.16 19.92
CA ALA A 184 -23.23 16.23 20.68
C ALA A 184 -22.05 15.61 19.90
N ASP A 185 -22.27 14.50 19.18
CA ASP A 185 -21.23 13.87 18.36
C ASP A 185 -20.78 14.77 17.21
N LEU A 186 -21.74 15.39 16.50
CA LEU A 186 -21.45 16.32 15.41
C LEU A 186 -20.77 17.59 15.94
N ALA A 187 -21.20 18.13 17.08
CA ALA A 187 -20.56 19.27 17.72
C ALA A 187 -19.12 18.94 18.16
N THR A 188 -18.89 17.75 18.73
CA THR A 188 -17.55 17.28 19.12
C THR A 188 -16.65 17.14 17.90
N ALA A 189 -17.15 16.57 16.81
CA ALA A 189 -16.40 16.48 15.55
C ALA A 189 -16.05 17.87 15.01
N ALA A 190 -17.02 18.79 14.96
CA ALA A 190 -16.79 20.16 14.50
C ALA A 190 -15.73 20.89 15.34
N ALA A 191 -15.77 20.75 16.68
CA ALA A 191 -14.79 21.33 17.59
C ALA A 191 -13.35 20.78 17.37
N LEU A 192 -13.23 19.58 16.81
CA LEU A 192 -11.94 18.95 16.45
C LEU A 192 -11.46 19.29 15.03
N GLY A 193 -12.18 20.16 14.31
CA GLY A 193 -11.95 20.43 12.89
C GLY A 193 -12.26 19.23 12.00
N ALA A 194 -13.15 18.35 12.45
CA ALA A 194 -13.60 17.18 11.72
C ALA A 194 -15.02 17.39 11.17
N ARG A 195 -15.35 16.60 10.15
CA ARG A 195 -16.66 16.59 9.50
C ARG A 195 -17.19 15.17 9.42
N PHE A 196 -18.51 15.04 9.30
CA PHE A 196 -19.16 13.76 9.07
C PHE A 196 -19.66 13.71 7.63
N LEU A 197 -19.14 12.78 6.84
CA LEU A 197 -19.51 12.55 5.43
C LEU A 197 -20.57 11.45 5.32
N CYS A 198 -21.60 11.71 4.53
CA CYS A 198 -22.65 10.77 4.18
C CYS A 198 -22.44 10.22 2.77
N PRO A 199 -22.88 8.98 2.47
CA PRO A 199 -22.99 8.52 1.10
C PRO A 199 -23.81 9.48 0.24
N GLY A 200 -23.23 9.94 -0.86
CA GLY A 200 -23.84 10.94 -1.75
C GLY A 200 -23.31 12.37 -1.57
N ASP A 201 -22.57 12.66 -0.49
CA ASP A 201 -21.82 13.92 -0.38
C ASP A 201 -20.75 14.00 -1.49
N ASP A 202 -20.43 15.21 -1.96
CA ASP A 202 -19.44 15.42 -3.04
C ASP A 202 -18.06 14.80 -2.74
N GLU A 203 -17.70 14.77 -1.47
CA GLU A 203 -16.45 14.22 -0.95
C GLU A 203 -16.50 12.72 -0.63
N TRP A 204 -17.65 12.07 -0.81
CA TRP A 204 -17.80 10.64 -0.58
C TRP A 204 -17.03 9.83 -1.64
N PRO A 205 -16.14 8.90 -1.24
CA PRO A 205 -15.50 8.00 -2.19
C PRO A 205 -16.49 6.94 -2.70
N GLY A 206 -16.89 7.05 -3.97
CA GLY A 206 -17.79 6.07 -4.60
C GLY A 206 -17.26 4.62 -4.54
N GLN A 207 -15.94 4.42 -4.42
CA GLN A 207 -15.33 3.09 -4.26
C GLN A 207 -15.83 2.34 -3.01
N LEU A 208 -16.32 3.07 -1.99
CA LEU A 208 -16.91 2.45 -0.80
C LEU A 208 -18.27 1.80 -1.07
N ASP A 209 -18.94 2.17 -2.17
CA ASP A 209 -20.25 1.63 -2.51
C ASP A 209 -20.18 0.16 -2.93
N ASP A 210 -19.02 -0.30 -3.40
CA ASP A 210 -18.73 -1.70 -3.72
C ASP A 210 -18.85 -2.63 -2.49
N LEU A 211 -18.84 -2.08 -1.27
CA LEU A 211 -19.07 -2.84 -0.03
C LEU A 211 -20.54 -3.27 0.18
N GLY A 212 -21.47 -2.75 -0.63
CA GLY A 212 -22.89 -3.09 -0.57
C GLY A 212 -23.49 -2.91 0.82
N ASP A 213 -24.14 -3.96 1.35
CA ASP A 213 -24.77 -3.94 2.68
C ASP A 213 -23.76 -3.81 3.83
N THR A 214 -22.44 -3.86 3.58
CA THR A 214 -21.40 -3.62 4.60
C THR A 214 -20.72 -2.25 4.50
N ARG A 215 -21.20 -1.40 3.58
CA ARG A 215 -20.76 0.00 3.40
C ARG A 215 -20.89 0.78 4.71
N PRO A 216 -19.97 1.72 5.02
CA PRO A 216 -20.12 2.60 6.17
C PRO A 216 -21.44 3.38 6.12
N THR A 217 -22.06 3.58 7.29
CA THR A 217 -23.29 4.41 7.41
C THR A 217 -23.01 5.88 7.11
N GLY A 218 -21.78 6.30 7.43
CA GLY A 218 -21.12 7.55 7.11
C GLY A 218 -19.67 7.47 7.61
N LEU A 219 -18.89 8.52 7.39
CA LEU A 219 -17.48 8.59 7.78
C LEU A 219 -17.19 9.87 8.56
N TRP A 220 -16.56 9.72 9.72
CA TRP A 220 -15.96 10.81 10.47
C TRP A 220 -14.59 11.09 9.87
N VAL A 221 -14.35 12.31 9.41
CA VAL A 221 -13.13 12.70 8.68
C VAL A 221 -12.49 13.91 9.33
N ARG A 222 -11.20 13.82 9.63
CA ARG A 222 -10.39 14.89 10.21
C ARG A 222 -9.20 15.18 9.29
N GLY A 223 -8.93 16.47 9.10
CA GLY A 223 -7.91 16.98 8.15
C GLY A 223 -8.57 17.70 6.96
N GLY A 224 -7.82 18.58 6.31
CA GLY A 224 -8.36 19.54 5.33
C GLY A 224 -8.48 19.04 3.89
N ALA A 225 -7.87 17.89 3.56
CA ALA A 225 -7.90 17.37 2.19
C ALA A 225 -9.23 16.73 1.82
N ASN A 226 -9.54 16.70 0.52
CA ASN A 226 -10.74 16.05 -0.02
C ASN A 226 -10.53 14.53 -0.12
N LEU A 227 -11.29 13.78 0.67
CA LEU A 227 -11.22 12.33 0.80
C LEU A 227 -11.46 11.61 -0.53
N ARG A 228 -12.48 12.00 -1.30
CA ARG A 228 -12.79 11.40 -2.60
C ARG A 228 -11.61 11.55 -3.55
N LEU A 229 -11.03 12.74 -3.66
CA LEU A 229 -9.89 12.98 -4.56
C LEU A 229 -8.68 12.13 -4.17
N TRP A 230 -8.37 12.03 -2.89
CA TRP A 230 -7.26 11.19 -2.41
C TRP A 230 -7.51 9.70 -2.65
N ALA A 231 -8.76 9.24 -2.55
CA ALA A 231 -9.11 7.85 -2.81
C ALA A 231 -8.90 7.45 -4.29
N LEU A 232 -9.02 8.38 -5.26
CA LEU A 232 -8.89 8.08 -6.70
C LEU A 232 -7.50 7.58 -7.10
N ARG A 233 -6.44 8.08 -6.45
CA ARG A 233 -5.05 7.61 -6.65
C ARG A 233 -4.48 7.12 -5.34
N SER A 234 -5.00 6.00 -4.83
CA SER A 234 -4.61 5.46 -3.53
C SER A 234 -4.18 4.00 -3.56
N VAL A 235 -3.21 3.68 -2.70
CA VAL A 235 -2.74 2.30 -2.45
C VAL A 235 -2.72 2.05 -0.95
N ALA A 236 -3.19 0.88 -0.55
CA ALA A 236 -3.09 0.44 0.84
C ALA A 236 -1.73 -0.21 1.09
N LEU A 237 -0.99 0.28 2.07
CA LEU A 237 0.23 -0.38 2.59
C LEU A 237 -0.10 -0.98 3.96
N VAL A 238 -0.12 -2.31 4.07
CA VAL A 238 -0.51 -3.00 5.31
C VAL A 238 0.46 -4.11 5.66
N GLY A 239 0.52 -4.48 6.94
CA GLY A 239 1.34 -5.63 7.33
C GLY A 239 1.37 -5.95 8.81
N ALA A 240 2.45 -6.62 9.22
CA ALA A 240 2.65 -7.11 10.57
C ALA A 240 2.80 -5.95 11.57
N ARG A 241 2.19 -6.11 12.75
CA ARG A 241 2.32 -5.15 13.86
C ARG A 241 3.68 -5.23 14.55
N ALA A 242 4.20 -6.45 14.67
CA ALA A 242 5.57 -6.73 15.08
C ALA A 242 6.36 -7.09 13.82
N CYS A 243 6.64 -6.09 12.99
CA CYS A 243 7.40 -6.26 11.76
C CYS A 243 8.91 -6.28 12.04
N THR A 244 9.68 -6.79 11.09
CA THR A 244 11.15 -6.70 11.12
C THR A 244 11.62 -5.29 10.78
N GLU A 245 12.91 -5.01 11.01
CA GLU A 245 13.55 -3.78 10.52
C GLU A 245 13.51 -3.70 8.99
N TYR A 246 13.71 -4.84 8.31
CA TYR A 246 13.54 -4.96 6.86
C TYR A 246 12.13 -4.54 6.44
N GLY A 247 11.09 -5.09 7.07
CA GLY A 247 9.70 -4.76 6.77
C GLY A 247 9.38 -3.29 7.04
N ALA A 248 9.86 -2.73 8.16
CA ALA A 248 9.69 -1.32 8.49
C ALA A 248 10.38 -0.41 7.46
N HIS A 249 11.61 -0.75 7.05
CA HIS A 249 12.35 -0.01 6.02
C HIS A 249 11.62 -0.04 4.68
N LEU A 250 11.23 -1.23 4.21
CA LEU A 250 10.47 -1.40 2.96
C LEU A 250 9.15 -0.63 2.97
N ALA A 251 8.39 -0.68 4.07
CA ALA A 251 7.15 0.07 4.19
C ALA A 251 7.37 1.59 4.12
N ALA A 252 8.42 2.10 4.77
CA ALA A 252 8.76 3.51 4.71
C ALA A 252 9.23 3.94 3.31
N THR A 253 10.10 3.14 2.68
CA THR A 253 10.62 3.39 1.33
C THR A 253 9.51 3.34 0.28
N LEU A 254 8.61 2.35 0.35
CA LEU A 254 7.43 2.28 -0.53
C LEU A 254 6.50 3.47 -0.28
N GLY A 255 6.29 3.86 0.97
CA GLY A 255 5.46 5.02 1.31
C GLY A 255 6.02 6.33 0.72
N ALA A 256 7.31 6.56 0.86
CA ALA A 256 7.99 7.71 0.26
C ALA A 256 7.96 7.67 -1.28
N GLY A 257 8.30 6.53 -1.89
CA GLY A 257 8.29 6.41 -3.35
C GLY A 257 6.90 6.57 -3.98
N LEU A 258 5.84 6.13 -3.29
CA LEU A 258 4.46 6.36 -3.71
C LEU A 258 4.08 7.85 -3.58
N ALA A 259 4.48 8.51 -2.49
CA ALA A 259 4.31 9.95 -2.33
C ALA A 259 4.95 10.74 -3.47
N ASP A 260 6.19 10.43 -3.83
CA ASP A 260 6.92 11.10 -4.92
C ASP A 260 6.22 10.95 -6.28
N ARG A 261 5.40 9.91 -6.44
CA ARG A 261 4.61 9.62 -7.65
C ARG A 261 3.17 10.13 -7.56
N GLY A 262 2.85 10.93 -6.55
CA GLY A 262 1.52 11.51 -6.35
C GLY A 262 0.44 10.50 -5.93
N TRP A 263 0.84 9.38 -5.31
CA TRP A 263 -0.09 8.39 -4.77
C TRP A 263 -0.35 8.59 -3.29
N THR A 264 -1.64 8.51 -2.92
CA THR A 264 -2.06 8.55 -1.52
C THR A 264 -1.83 7.19 -0.86
N VAL A 265 -1.04 7.17 0.21
CA VAL A 265 -0.82 5.96 1.00
C VAL A 265 -1.91 5.83 2.06
N VAL A 266 -2.72 4.78 1.95
CA VAL A 266 -3.77 4.45 2.92
C VAL A 266 -3.28 3.35 3.85
N SER A 267 -3.46 3.52 5.15
CA SER A 267 -3.17 2.45 6.11
C SER A 267 -3.99 2.61 7.38
N GLY A 268 -3.75 1.72 8.35
CA GLY A 268 -4.55 1.61 9.55
C GLY A 268 -4.00 2.29 10.80
N ALA A 269 -2.89 3.04 10.69
CA ALA A 269 -2.14 3.63 11.80
C ALA A 269 -1.72 2.67 12.92
N ALA A 270 -1.80 1.35 12.71
CA ALA A 270 -1.36 0.36 13.71
C ALA A 270 0.18 0.40 13.89
N TYR A 271 0.68 -0.27 14.93
CA TYR A 271 2.12 -0.52 15.06
C TYR A 271 2.69 -1.25 13.84
N GLY A 272 4.02 -1.20 13.69
CA GLY A 272 4.75 -1.91 12.64
C GLY A 272 4.58 -1.26 11.27
N ILE A 273 4.22 -2.07 10.27
CA ILE A 273 4.16 -1.67 8.86
C ILE A 273 3.29 -0.43 8.63
N ASP A 274 2.08 -0.38 9.19
CA ASP A 274 1.18 0.77 9.01
C ASP A 274 1.84 2.09 9.47
N GLY A 275 2.45 2.09 10.65
CA GLY A 275 3.17 3.25 11.17
C GLY A 275 4.38 3.64 10.35
N ALA A 276 5.14 2.67 9.84
CA ALA A 276 6.31 2.92 9.01
C ALA A 276 5.92 3.50 7.64
N ALA A 277 4.86 2.99 7.01
CA ALA A 277 4.30 3.51 5.77
C ALA A 277 3.88 4.98 5.91
N HIS A 278 3.10 5.32 6.95
CA HIS A 278 2.71 6.71 7.20
C HIS A 278 3.93 7.61 7.45
N ARG A 279 4.91 7.17 8.24
CA ARG A 279 6.13 7.96 8.50
C ARG A 279 6.93 8.22 7.23
N GLY A 280 7.13 7.21 6.39
CA GLY A 280 7.84 7.37 5.11
C GLY A 280 7.14 8.35 4.18
N THR A 281 5.81 8.22 4.06
CA THR A 281 4.98 9.11 3.22
C THR A 281 5.03 10.56 3.71
N LEU A 282 4.88 10.78 5.02
CA LEU A 282 4.95 12.11 5.63
C LEU A 282 6.35 12.73 5.56
N ALA A 283 7.41 11.92 5.59
CA ALA A 283 8.78 12.40 5.45
C ALA A 283 9.06 12.91 4.03
N ALA A 284 8.44 12.31 3.02
CA ALA A 284 8.47 12.78 1.63
C ALA A 284 7.48 13.94 1.35
N GLY A 285 6.71 14.39 2.36
CA GLY A 285 5.70 15.44 2.19
C GLY A 285 4.47 15.02 1.36
N GLY A 286 4.25 13.71 1.18
CA GLY A 286 3.14 13.20 0.36
C GLY A 286 1.83 12.98 1.11
N ALA A 287 0.79 12.66 0.35
CA ALA A 287 -0.56 12.41 0.85
C ALA A 287 -0.67 11.05 1.56
N THR A 288 -1.16 11.05 2.80
CA THR A 288 -1.42 9.81 3.52
C THR A 288 -2.70 9.85 4.34
N LEU A 289 -3.42 8.73 4.37
CA LEU A 289 -4.72 8.59 5.00
C LEU A 289 -4.73 7.42 5.98
N ALA A 290 -5.06 7.69 7.23
CA ALA A 290 -5.25 6.67 8.25
C ALA A 290 -6.72 6.36 8.47
N VAL A 291 -7.11 5.09 8.31
CA VAL A 291 -8.45 4.61 8.66
C VAL A 291 -8.41 4.06 10.09
N LEU A 292 -9.13 4.61 11.05
CA LEU A 292 -9.10 4.18 12.45
C LEU A 292 -10.20 3.18 12.80
N ALA A 293 -9.92 2.35 13.81
CA ALA A 293 -10.88 1.41 14.40
C ALA A 293 -11.45 1.94 15.74
N CYS A 294 -11.33 3.25 15.99
CA CYS A 294 -11.85 4.00 17.13
C CYS A 294 -12.41 5.34 16.64
N GLY A 295 -12.92 6.15 17.57
CA GLY A 295 -13.25 7.54 17.27
C GLY A 295 -12.02 8.32 16.78
N ILE A 296 -12.25 9.27 15.88
CA ILE A 296 -11.21 10.11 15.24
C ILE A 296 -10.52 11.10 16.20
N ASP A 297 -11.04 11.21 17.42
CA ASP A 297 -10.55 12.02 18.53
C ASP A 297 -9.52 11.27 19.41
N ARG A 298 -9.38 9.95 19.22
CA ARG A 298 -8.46 9.12 20.00
C ARG A 298 -7.21 8.77 19.22
N ALA A 299 -6.05 9.11 19.79
CA ALA A 299 -4.77 8.57 19.34
C ALA A 299 -4.64 7.10 19.77
N TYR A 300 -4.94 6.17 18.85
CA TYR A 300 -4.69 4.75 19.07
C TYR A 300 -3.87 4.13 17.91
N PRO A 301 -2.80 3.39 18.22
CA PRO A 301 -2.30 3.10 19.57
C PRO A 301 -1.59 4.31 20.21
N SER A 302 -1.49 4.36 21.55
CA SER A 302 -0.94 5.51 22.28
C SER A 302 0.52 5.82 21.94
N GLY A 303 1.32 4.79 21.59
CA GLY A 303 2.69 4.98 21.11
C GLY A 303 2.79 5.71 19.75
N HIS A 304 1.68 5.88 19.04
CA HIS A 304 1.60 6.61 17.78
C HIS A 304 0.95 8.00 17.93
N THR A 305 0.84 8.54 19.15
CA THR A 305 0.22 9.87 19.38
C THR A 305 0.81 10.96 18.49
N GLU A 306 2.14 11.07 18.42
CA GLU A 306 2.81 12.07 17.58
C GLU A 306 2.56 11.82 16.08
N LEU A 307 2.61 10.57 15.64
CA LEU A 307 2.30 10.21 14.25
C LEU A 307 0.86 10.59 13.88
N ILE A 308 -0.10 10.30 14.75
CA ILE A 308 -1.51 10.62 14.56
C ILE A 308 -1.70 12.14 14.54
N HIS A 309 -1.01 12.88 15.40
CA HIS A 309 -1.04 14.34 15.35
C HIS A 309 -0.52 14.86 14.00
N ARG A 310 0.62 14.34 13.50
CA ARG A 310 1.12 14.70 12.17
C ARG A 310 0.16 14.35 11.04
N LEU A 311 -0.52 13.21 11.13
CA LEU A 311 -1.55 12.80 10.17
C LEU A 311 -2.74 13.77 10.14
N VAL A 312 -3.11 14.38 11.27
CA VAL A 312 -4.14 15.43 11.28
C VAL A 312 -3.68 16.70 10.54
N GLN A 313 -2.40 17.06 10.71
CA GLN A 313 -1.86 18.30 10.15
C GLN A 313 -1.54 18.20 8.65
N GLN A 314 -1.06 17.04 8.19
CA GLN A 314 -0.49 16.86 6.85
C GLN A 314 -1.23 15.79 6.03
N GLY A 315 -2.15 15.04 6.65
CA GLY A 315 -2.83 13.89 6.08
C GLY A 315 -4.35 13.95 6.28
N LEU A 316 -4.95 12.76 6.27
CA LEU A 316 -6.35 12.56 6.65
C LEU A 316 -6.47 11.44 7.68
N ILE A 317 -7.39 11.62 8.62
CA ILE A 317 -7.85 10.58 9.53
C ILE A 317 -9.32 10.33 9.24
N VAL A 318 -9.67 9.06 9.04
CA VAL A 318 -11.04 8.64 8.73
C VAL A 318 -11.46 7.52 9.67
N GLY A 319 -12.70 7.53 10.14
CA GLY A 319 -13.26 6.45 10.95
C GLY A 319 -14.75 6.29 10.75
N GLU A 320 -15.27 5.09 10.96
CA GLU A 320 -16.72 4.84 10.95
C GLU A 320 -17.37 5.10 12.30
N LEU A 321 -16.56 5.13 13.36
CA LEU A 321 -17.03 5.23 14.73
C LEU A 321 -17.05 6.69 15.18
N PRO A 322 -18.06 7.09 15.96
CA PRO A 322 -18.20 8.47 16.42
C PRO A 322 -17.10 8.85 17.42
N PRO A 323 -16.93 10.16 17.69
CA PRO A 323 -16.04 10.64 18.74
C PRO A 323 -16.24 9.91 20.08
N GLY A 324 -15.15 9.66 20.79
CA GLY A 324 -15.12 8.96 22.07
C GLY A 324 -15.15 7.43 21.96
N ALA A 325 -15.47 6.86 20.79
CA ALA A 325 -15.62 5.40 20.64
C ALA A 325 -14.29 4.64 20.86
N HIS A 326 -14.36 3.59 21.67
CA HIS A 326 -13.20 2.76 22.01
C HIS A 326 -12.89 1.70 20.94
N PRO A 327 -11.60 1.37 20.72
CA PRO A 327 -11.20 0.30 19.83
C PRO A 327 -11.51 -1.08 20.43
N THR A 328 -11.93 -2.03 19.60
CA THR A 328 -12.09 -3.44 19.96
C THR A 328 -11.44 -4.35 18.91
N ARG A 329 -11.12 -5.59 19.28
CA ARG A 329 -10.51 -6.55 18.34
C ARG A 329 -11.35 -6.77 17.08
N SER A 330 -12.67 -6.86 17.21
CA SER A 330 -13.57 -7.03 16.06
C SER A 330 -13.56 -5.81 15.14
N ARG A 331 -13.54 -4.60 15.70
CA ARG A 331 -13.52 -3.34 14.94
C ARG A 331 -12.26 -3.17 14.10
N PHE A 332 -11.10 -3.65 14.56
CA PHE A 332 -9.89 -3.69 13.72
C PHE A 332 -10.08 -4.55 12.46
N ILE A 333 -10.76 -5.68 12.58
CA ILE A 333 -11.01 -6.59 11.45
C ILE A 333 -12.05 -5.99 10.51
N GLN A 334 -13.11 -5.38 11.06
CA GLN A 334 -14.15 -4.71 10.27
C GLN A 334 -13.58 -3.52 9.49
N ARG A 335 -12.79 -2.66 10.14
CA ARG A 335 -12.14 -1.48 9.55
C ARG A 335 -11.35 -1.81 8.28
N ASN A 336 -10.71 -2.97 8.23
CA ASN A 336 -9.87 -3.36 7.09
C ASN A 336 -10.65 -3.44 5.75
N ARG A 337 -11.98 -3.65 5.78
CA ARG A 337 -12.79 -3.59 4.54
C ARG A 337 -12.83 -2.18 3.94
N VAL A 338 -12.79 -1.14 4.78
CA VAL A 338 -12.79 0.26 4.34
C VAL A 338 -11.45 0.61 3.70
N ILE A 339 -10.33 0.17 4.30
CA ILE A 339 -9.00 0.32 3.69
C ILE A 339 -8.98 -0.32 2.30
N ALA A 340 -9.42 -1.58 2.19
CA ALA A 340 -9.44 -2.29 0.92
C ALA A 340 -10.37 -1.65 -0.13
N ALA A 341 -11.52 -1.11 0.29
CA ALA A 341 -12.49 -0.51 -0.62
C ALA A 341 -12.09 0.90 -1.10
N LEU A 342 -11.50 1.73 -0.23
CA LEU A 342 -10.93 3.03 -0.62
C LEU A 342 -9.80 2.87 -1.66
N THR A 343 -9.10 1.75 -1.53
CA THR A 343 -8.01 1.18 -2.34
C THR A 343 -8.18 1.07 -3.86
N ARG A 344 -7.23 1.53 -4.71
CA ARG A 344 -7.06 0.90 -6.04
C ARG A 344 -6.31 -0.43 -5.97
N GLY A 345 -5.33 -0.53 -5.07
CA GLY A 345 -4.58 -1.75 -4.81
C GLY A 345 -4.13 -1.87 -3.36
N THR A 346 -3.77 -3.08 -2.92
CA THR A 346 -3.27 -3.36 -1.56
C THR A 346 -1.94 -4.10 -1.62
N VAL A 347 -0.90 -3.53 -1.01
CA VAL A 347 0.40 -4.15 -0.82
C VAL A 347 0.51 -4.69 0.60
N VAL A 348 0.85 -5.98 0.73
CA VAL A 348 1.20 -6.60 2.01
C VAL A 348 2.71 -6.70 2.14
N VAL A 349 3.31 -5.94 3.05
CA VAL A 349 4.77 -5.89 3.21
C VAL A 349 5.28 -7.10 4.00
N GLU A 350 4.71 -7.34 5.19
CA GLU A 350 4.97 -8.54 5.99
C GLU A 350 3.66 -9.05 6.59
N ALA A 351 3.51 -10.37 6.66
CA ALA A 351 2.38 -11.03 7.27
C ALA A 351 2.69 -12.49 7.62
N ALA A 352 2.50 -12.86 8.88
CA ALA A 352 2.36 -14.27 9.26
C ALA A 352 1.04 -14.85 8.73
N LEU A 353 0.92 -16.18 8.65
CA LEU A 353 -0.23 -16.90 8.08
C LEU A 353 -1.60 -16.50 8.67
N ARG A 354 -1.63 -16.04 9.93
CA ARG A 354 -2.85 -15.60 10.64
C ARG A 354 -2.92 -14.08 10.85
N SER A 355 -2.14 -13.32 10.10
CA SER A 355 -2.10 -11.86 10.22
C SER A 355 -3.42 -11.21 9.79
N GLY A 356 -3.78 -10.13 10.49
CA GLY A 356 -4.92 -9.29 10.13
C GLY A 356 -4.73 -8.54 8.79
N SER A 357 -3.48 -8.28 8.37
CA SER A 357 -3.19 -7.66 7.06
C SER A 357 -3.65 -8.52 5.88
N LEU A 358 -3.62 -9.85 6.02
CA LEU A 358 -4.13 -10.77 5.01
C LEU A 358 -5.66 -10.70 4.88
N VAL A 359 -6.37 -10.25 5.93
CA VAL A 359 -7.82 -9.98 5.81
C VAL A 359 -8.05 -8.82 4.85
N THR A 360 -7.24 -7.76 4.93
CA THR A 360 -7.32 -6.61 4.00
C THR A 360 -7.10 -7.06 2.57
N ALA A 361 -6.03 -7.84 2.31
CA ALA A 361 -5.74 -8.36 0.97
C ALA A 361 -6.89 -9.23 0.40
N ARG A 362 -7.46 -10.14 1.21
CA ARG A 362 -8.62 -10.94 0.78
C ARG A 362 -9.86 -10.09 0.48
N ARG A 363 -10.07 -9.00 1.25
CA ARG A 363 -11.15 -8.04 0.97
C ARG A 363 -10.90 -7.31 -0.34
N ALA A 364 -9.67 -6.88 -0.61
CA ALA A 364 -9.29 -6.27 -1.88
C ALA A 364 -9.59 -7.23 -3.06
N GLN A 365 -9.18 -8.50 -2.97
CA GLN A 365 -9.49 -9.52 -3.97
C GLN A 365 -11.00 -9.72 -4.18
N THR A 366 -11.78 -9.78 -3.10
CA THR A 366 -13.25 -9.90 -3.18
C THR A 366 -13.90 -8.71 -3.91
N LEU A 367 -13.29 -7.53 -3.82
CA LEU A 367 -13.74 -6.29 -4.48
C LEU A 367 -13.15 -6.13 -5.90
N GLY A 368 -12.42 -7.12 -6.41
CA GLY A 368 -11.74 -7.03 -7.70
C GLY A 368 -10.61 -6.00 -7.72
N ARG A 369 -10.03 -5.67 -6.56
CA ARG A 369 -8.86 -4.78 -6.42
C ARG A 369 -7.58 -5.58 -6.47
N LEU A 370 -6.53 -4.95 -7.00
CA LEU A 370 -5.23 -5.58 -7.15
C LEU A 370 -4.58 -5.83 -5.79
N THR A 371 -3.99 -7.00 -5.64
CA THR A 371 -3.19 -7.36 -4.46
C THR A 371 -1.75 -7.57 -4.84
N MET A 372 -0.86 -7.07 -4.01
CA MET A 372 0.58 -7.15 -4.19
C MET A 372 1.24 -7.59 -2.89
N GLY A 373 2.42 -8.20 -2.98
CA GLY A 373 3.18 -8.65 -1.83
C GLY A 373 4.66 -8.35 -1.97
N VAL A 374 5.28 -7.87 -0.89
CA VAL A 374 6.74 -7.70 -0.84
C VAL A 374 7.39 -9.05 -0.57
N PRO A 375 8.34 -9.50 -1.40
CA PRO A 375 9.03 -10.76 -1.16
C PRO A 375 9.88 -10.66 0.10
N GLY A 376 9.99 -11.77 0.83
CA GLY A 376 10.85 -11.84 2.01
C GLY A 376 11.44 -13.25 2.20
N PRO A 377 12.40 -13.43 3.12
CA PRO A 377 13.08 -14.70 3.30
C PRO A 377 12.10 -15.85 3.55
N VAL A 378 12.26 -16.98 2.85
CA VAL A 378 11.42 -18.18 3.04
C VAL A 378 11.52 -18.78 4.44
N THR A 379 12.60 -18.46 5.16
CA THR A 379 12.82 -18.83 6.56
C THR A 379 12.10 -17.93 7.56
N SER A 380 11.59 -16.76 7.14
CA SER A 380 10.89 -15.83 8.01
C SER A 380 9.41 -16.21 8.17
N ALA A 381 8.98 -16.46 9.41
CA ALA A 381 7.57 -16.68 9.72
C ALA A 381 6.69 -15.46 9.39
N LEU A 382 7.27 -14.24 9.36
CA LEU A 382 6.59 -13.01 8.98
C LEU A 382 6.44 -12.84 7.47
N SER A 383 7.13 -13.64 6.65
CA SER A 383 6.95 -13.65 5.19
C SER A 383 6.00 -14.74 4.71
N ALA A 384 5.76 -15.79 5.51
CA ALA A 384 4.97 -16.95 5.12
C ALA A 384 3.56 -16.63 4.61
N GLY A 385 2.88 -15.65 5.22
CA GLY A 385 1.56 -15.20 4.78
C GLY A 385 1.61 -14.44 3.45
N VAL A 386 2.66 -13.65 3.21
CA VAL A 386 2.88 -12.99 1.92
C VAL A 386 3.18 -14.02 0.83
N HIS A 387 3.99 -15.04 1.13
CA HIS A 387 4.22 -16.13 0.17
C HIS A 387 2.94 -16.88 -0.19
N GLN A 388 2.03 -17.12 0.75
CA GLN A 388 0.72 -17.72 0.45
C GLN A 388 -0.13 -16.79 -0.44
N LEU A 389 -0.08 -15.48 -0.18
CA LEU A 389 -0.77 -14.49 -1.00
C LEU A 389 -0.22 -14.47 -2.44
N LEU A 390 1.10 -14.50 -2.61
CA LEU A 390 1.81 -14.50 -3.90
C LEU A 390 1.66 -15.79 -4.69
N ARG A 391 1.40 -16.94 -4.04
CA ARG A 391 1.03 -18.19 -4.73
C ARG A 391 -0.39 -18.14 -5.30
N GLY A 392 -1.21 -17.20 -4.83
CA GLY A 392 -2.54 -16.93 -5.36
C GLY A 392 -2.49 -15.89 -6.48
N GLU A 393 -3.39 -14.91 -6.41
CA GLU A 393 -3.57 -13.88 -7.44
C GLU A 393 -2.78 -12.59 -7.18
N ALA A 394 -1.90 -12.56 -6.18
CA ALA A 394 -1.13 -11.35 -5.88
C ALA A 394 0.20 -11.30 -6.63
N THR A 395 0.58 -10.11 -7.04
CA THR A 395 1.85 -9.87 -7.75
C THR A 395 2.97 -9.51 -6.78
N VAL A 396 4.19 -9.94 -7.11
CA VAL A 396 5.40 -9.53 -6.38
C VAL A 396 5.68 -8.07 -6.70
N VAL A 397 5.98 -7.27 -5.67
CA VAL A 397 6.48 -5.90 -5.82
C VAL A 397 7.67 -5.67 -4.90
N THR A 398 8.64 -4.90 -5.37
CA THR A 398 9.92 -4.63 -4.73
C THR A 398 10.18 -3.13 -4.60
N CYS A 399 9.53 -2.30 -5.42
CA CYS A 399 9.65 -0.85 -5.41
C CYS A 399 8.31 -0.15 -5.67
N ALA A 400 8.28 1.18 -5.53
CA ALA A 400 7.07 1.96 -5.74
C ALA A 400 6.63 2.00 -7.21
N ASP A 401 7.56 1.97 -8.17
CA ASP A 401 7.24 1.94 -9.60
C ASP A 401 6.38 0.73 -9.97
N GLU A 402 6.75 -0.46 -9.51
CA GLU A 402 5.99 -1.70 -9.74
C GLU A 402 4.60 -1.64 -9.08
N VAL A 403 4.48 -1.00 -7.92
CA VAL A 403 3.17 -0.77 -7.30
C VAL A 403 2.30 0.14 -8.16
N VAL A 404 2.88 1.20 -8.72
CA VAL A 404 2.19 2.14 -9.60
C VAL A 404 1.83 1.51 -10.93
N GLU A 405 2.68 0.66 -11.50
CA GLU A 405 2.38 -0.11 -12.72
C GLU A 405 1.12 -0.95 -12.59
N HIS A 406 0.95 -1.61 -11.45
CA HIS A 406 -0.25 -2.38 -11.19
C HIS A 406 -1.44 -1.48 -10.86
N ALA A 407 -1.29 -0.58 -9.88
CA ALA A 407 -2.42 0.19 -9.37
C ALA A 407 -2.88 1.28 -10.33
N GLY A 408 -2.03 1.76 -11.24
CA GLY A 408 -2.16 2.96 -12.05
C GLY A 408 -3.02 2.84 -13.30
N ALA A 409 -2.90 3.85 -14.17
CA ALA A 409 -3.54 3.84 -15.48
C ALA A 409 -2.70 3.04 -16.49
N ILE A 410 -3.31 2.67 -17.61
CA ILE A 410 -2.57 2.07 -18.73
C ILE A 410 -1.48 3.07 -19.15
N GLY A 411 -0.23 2.62 -19.13
CA GLY A 411 0.94 3.43 -19.45
C GLY A 411 1.79 3.87 -18.24
N ASP A 412 1.32 3.66 -17.01
CA ASP A 412 2.08 3.93 -15.78
C ASP A 412 3.16 2.83 -15.53
N LEU A 413 3.93 2.45 -16.55
CA LEU A 413 4.84 1.29 -16.49
C LEU A 413 6.06 1.53 -15.59
N ALA A 414 6.47 0.48 -14.89
CA ALA A 414 7.72 0.51 -14.16
C ALA A 414 8.90 0.53 -15.15
N PRO A 415 9.97 1.29 -14.87
CA PRO A 415 11.17 1.22 -15.70
C PRO A 415 11.70 -0.22 -15.75
N GLU A 416 12.07 -0.68 -16.94
CA GLU A 416 12.70 -2.01 -17.07
C GLU A 416 13.95 -2.09 -16.19
N PRO A 417 14.02 -3.04 -15.25
CA PRO A 417 15.21 -3.23 -14.44
C PRO A 417 16.38 -3.60 -15.35
N ARG A 418 17.43 -2.77 -15.35
CA ARG A 418 18.67 -3.04 -16.07
C ARG A 418 19.81 -3.08 -15.06
N GLY A 419 20.61 -4.14 -15.12
CA GLY A 419 21.86 -4.19 -14.38
C GLY A 419 22.79 -3.06 -14.84
N PRO A 420 23.81 -2.71 -14.03
CA PRO A 420 24.82 -1.78 -14.50
C PRO A 420 25.45 -2.35 -15.77
N VAL A 421 25.51 -1.55 -16.83
CA VAL A 421 26.26 -1.91 -18.03
C VAL A 421 27.74 -1.86 -17.65
N LEU A 422 28.38 -3.01 -17.56
CA LEU A 422 29.81 -3.07 -17.30
C LEU A 422 30.53 -2.74 -18.61
N ALA A 423 31.65 -2.03 -18.55
CA ALA A 423 32.42 -1.71 -19.74
C ALA A 423 32.85 -2.97 -20.54
N ARG A 424 32.94 -4.13 -19.86
CA ARG A 424 33.22 -5.43 -20.50
C ARG A 424 32.06 -5.93 -21.36
N ASP A 425 30.82 -5.58 -21.03
CA ASP A 425 29.62 -6.00 -21.75
C ASP A 425 29.48 -5.31 -23.10
N LEU A 426 30.26 -4.25 -23.33
CA LEU A 426 30.31 -3.49 -24.58
C LEU A 426 31.38 -3.99 -25.56
N LEU A 427 32.20 -4.97 -25.16
CA LEU A 427 33.24 -5.55 -26.01
C LEU A 427 32.61 -6.42 -27.09
N ASP A 428 33.14 -6.33 -28.32
CA ASP A 428 32.74 -7.28 -29.36
C ASP A 428 33.18 -8.71 -29.00
N PRO A 429 32.53 -9.75 -29.57
CA PRO A 429 32.77 -11.13 -29.17
C PRO A 429 34.24 -11.59 -29.29
N ALA A 430 35.01 -11.06 -30.23
CA ALA A 430 36.42 -11.40 -30.36
C ALA A 430 37.25 -10.71 -29.27
N THR A 431 36.98 -9.44 -28.98
CA THR A 431 37.66 -8.70 -27.91
C THR A 431 37.37 -9.31 -26.53
N ALA A 432 36.13 -9.72 -26.28
CA ALA A 432 35.74 -10.38 -25.03
C ALA A 432 36.49 -11.71 -24.82
N ARG A 433 36.61 -12.56 -25.86
CA ARG A 433 37.37 -13.83 -25.78
C ARG A 433 38.85 -13.61 -25.47
N VAL A 434 39.46 -12.60 -26.08
CA VAL A 434 40.87 -12.24 -25.80
C VAL A 434 41.03 -11.78 -24.36
N LEU A 435 40.07 -11.01 -23.84
CA LEU A 435 40.08 -10.59 -22.44
C LEU A 435 39.94 -11.80 -21.50
N GLU A 436 39.01 -12.72 -21.77
CA GLU A 436 38.77 -13.93 -20.97
C GLU A 436 39.94 -14.93 -21.00
N ALA A 437 40.71 -14.95 -22.10
CA ALA A 437 41.89 -15.80 -22.27
C ALA A 437 43.11 -15.34 -21.44
N LEU A 438 43.08 -14.13 -20.87
CA LEU A 438 44.14 -13.68 -19.97
C LEU A 438 44.00 -14.33 -18.59
N PRO A 439 45.12 -14.67 -17.92
CA PRO A 439 45.05 -15.20 -16.57
C PRO A 439 44.61 -14.09 -15.59
N PRO A 440 43.69 -14.37 -14.64
CA PRO A 440 43.20 -13.36 -13.69
C PRO A 440 44.28 -12.81 -12.75
N ARG A 441 45.45 -13.47 -12.68
CA ARG A 441 46.65 -13.03 -11.97
C ARG A 441 47.89 -13.36 -12.78
N GLY A 442 48.85 -12.44 -12.83
CA GLY A 442 50.11 -12.61 -13.55
C GLY A 442 50.05 -12.10 -14.99
N THR A 443 51.04 -12.51 -15.79
CA THR A 443 51.21 -12.05 -17.18
C THR A 443 51.19 -13.24 -18.15
N ALA A 444 50.61 -13.08 -19.34
CA ALA A 444 50.59 -14.08 -20.41
C ALA A 444 51.32 -13.57 -21.67
N ALA A 445 51.94 -14.48 -22.42
CA ALA A 445 52.50 -14.13 -23.73
C ALA A 445 51.38 -14.06 -24.78
N LEU A 446 51.61 -13.30 -25.86
CA LEU A 446 50.64 -13.18 -26.96
C LEU A 446 50.22 -14.55 -27.53
N THR A 447 51.16 -15.47 -27.66
CA THR A 447 50.94 -16.84 -28.16
C THR A 447 49.96 -17.61 -27.29
N ASP A 448 50.09 -17.47 -25.97
CA ASP A 448 49.29 -18.20 -24.98
C ASP A 448 47.85 -17.67 -25.01
N VAL A 449 47.69 -16.34 -25.06
CA VAL A 449 46.37 -15.70 -25.16
C VAL A 449 45.69 -16.03 -26.50
N ALA A 450 46.46 -16.09 -27.60
CA ALA A 450 45.91 -16.47 -28.91
C ALA A 450 45.44 -17.92 -28.92
N HIS A 451 46.21 -18.82 -28.32
CA HIS A 451 45.85 -20.23 -28.17
C HIS A 451 44.58 -20.41 -27.34
N GLU A 452 44.49 -19.77 -26.17
CA GLU A 452 43.33 -19.86 -25.27
C GLU A 452 42.09 -19.16 -25.82
N SER A 453 42.23 -18.03 -26.53
CA SER A 453 41.10 -17.31 -27.15
C SER A 453 40.59 -17.96 -28.44
N GLY A 454 41.36 -18.89 -29.02
CA GLY A 454 41.04 -19.54 -30.30
C GLY A 454 41.09 -18.60 -31.50
N LEU A 455 41.87 -17.51 -31.42
CA LEU A 455 42.02 -16.51 -32.47
C LEU A 455 43.46 -16.53 -33.04
N SER A 456 43.65 -16.00 -34.25
CA SER A 456 45.00 -15.85 -34.79
C SER A 456 45.83 -14.87 -33.95
N GLN A 457 47.16 -14.98 -33.99
CA GLN A 457 48.03 -14.07 -33.25
C GLN A 457 47.83 -12.61 -33.68
N ASP A 458 47.59 -12.34 -34.97
CA ASP A 458 47.36 -10.99 -35.48
C ASP A 458 46.08 -10.37 -34.90
N VAL A 459 44.98 -11.13 -34.91
CA VAL A 459 43.70 -10.69 -34.34
C VAL A 459 43.85 -10.50 -32.83
N THR A 460 44.45 -11.47 -32.15
CA THR A 460 44.69 -11.40 -30.70
C THR A 460 45.53 -10.18 -30.34
N HIS A 461 46.60 -9.90 -31.09
CA HIS A 461 47.46 -8.75 -30.87
C HIS A 461 46.70 -7.44 -31.05
N SER A 462 45.93 -7.30 -32.14
CA SER A 462 45.08 -6.13 -32.38
C SER A 462 44.08 -5.91 -31.24
N LYS A 463 43.44 -6.98 -30.77
CA LYS A 463 42.42 -6.94 -29.71
C LYS A 463 43.03 -6.66 -28.33
N LEU A 464 44.25 -7.12 -28.06
CA LEU A 464 45.00 -6.76 -26.85
C LEU A 464 45.34 -5.27 -26.80
N HIS A 465 45.69 -4.66 -27.93
CA HIS A 465 45.90 -3.20 -27.99
C HIS A 465 44.60 -2.41 -27.81
N GLU A 466 43.50 -2.90 -28.38
CA GLU A 466 42.15 -2.34 -28.14
C GLU A 466 41.80 -2.40 -26.64
N LEU A 467 41.95 -3.57 -26.01
CA LEU A 467 41.75 -3.75 -24.56
C LEU A 467 42.68 -2.89 -23.71
N CYS A 468 43.90 -2.64 -24.18
CA CYS A 468 44.86 -1.78 -23.49
C CYS A 468 44.41 -0.32 -23.51
N THR A 469 43.87 0.13 -24.64
CA THR A 469 43.31 1.48 -24.81
C THR A 469 42.07 1.66 -23.94
N LEU A 470 41.24 0.63 -23.83
CA LEU A 470 40.07 0.59 -22.96
C LEU A 470 40.43 0.42 -21.47
N GLY A 471 41.72 0.26 -21.13
CA GLY A 471 42.20 0.15 -19.75
C GLY A 471 41.91 -1.19 -19.07
N PHE A 472 41.55 -2.23 -19.82
CA PHE A 472 41.30 -3.57 -19.28
C PHE A 472 42.58 -4.37 -19.05
N VAL A 473 43.60 -4.12 -19.87
CA VAL A 473 44.87 -4.84 -19.84
C VAL A 473 46.03 -3.86 -19.92
N ARG A 474 47.18 -4.27 -19.41
CA ARG A 474 48.44 -3.53 -19.51
C ARG A 474 49.47 -4.42 -20.14
N ARG A 475 50.34 -3.81 -20.95
CA ARG A 475 51.53 -4.46 -21.48
C ARG A 475 52.69 -4.29 -20.50
N SER A 476 53.31 -5.41 -20.12
CA SER A 476 54.55 -5.46 -19.34
C SER A 476 55.62 -6.16 -20.17
N GLY A 477 56.44 -5.37 -20.87
CA GLY A 477 57.42 -5.88 -21.85
C GLY A 477 56.74 -6.58 -23.02
N MET A 478 56.99 -7.89 -23.19
CA MET A 478 56.37 -8.73 -24.23
C MET A 478 55.15 -9.52 -23.74
N ARG A 479 54.70 -9.28 -22.51
CA ARG A 479 53.58 -9.99 -21.89
C ARG A 479 52.45 -9.03 -21.55
N TRP A 480 51.26 -9.59 -21.38
CA TRP A 480 50.02 -8.87 -21.12
C TRP A 480 49.43 -9.33 -19.80
N GLU A 481 48.87 -8.39 -19.05
CA GLU A 481 48.22 -8.66 -17.77
C GLU A 481 46.92 -7.87 -17.63
N PHE A 482 46.01 -8.41 -16.83
CA PHE A 482 44.80 -7.70 -16.44
C PHE A 482 45.12 -6.48 -15.57
N VAL A 483 44.47 -5.36 -15.88
CA VAL A 483 44.40 -4.22 -14.96
C VAL A 483 43.21 -4.45 -14.03
N ARG A 484 43.45 -4.51 -12.72
CA ARG A 484 42.36 -4.55 -11.75
C ARG A 484 41.74 -3.17 -11.65
N GLN A 485 40.42 -3.08 -11.81
CA GLN A 485 39.68 -1.82 -11.68
C GLN A 485 39.77 -1.16 -10.29
N ALA A 486 40.35 -1.83 -9.28
CA ALA A 486 40.68 -1.22 -7.99
C ALA A 486 41.83 -0.19 -8.09
N ASP A 487 42.66 -0.26 -9.15
CA ASP A 487 43.85 0.57 -9.35
C ASP A 487 43.65 1.68 -10.40
N ALA A 488 42.42 1.86 -10.91
CA ALA A 488 42.09 3.00 -11.75
C ALA A 488 41.89 4.24 -10.85
N PRO A 489 42.57 5.38 -11.12
CA PRO A 489 42.33 6.59 -10.35
C PRO A 489 40.86 6.98 -10.50
N THR A 490 40.14 6.93 -9.38
CA THR A 490 38.75 7.37 -9.29
C THR A 490 38.72 8.86 -9.57
N GLY A 491 38.36 9.22 -10.81
CA GLY A 491 38.01 10.57 -11.20
C GLY A 491 36.76 11.02 -10.46
N SER A 492 36.91 11.38 -9.19
CA SER A 492 35.90 12.05 -8.39
C SER A 492 35.74 13.49 -8.90
N ARG A 493 34.93 13.67 -9.95
CA ARG A 493 34.28 14.97 -10.15
C ARG A 493 33.17 15.07 -9.11
N ARG A 494 33.51 15.71 -7.98
CA ARG A 494 32.54 16.50 -7.20
C ARG A 494 32.00 17.57 -8.14
N GLY A 495 30.73 17.45 -8.51
CA GLY A 495 29.96 18.51 -9.14
C GLY A 495 28.77 18.80 -8.24
N GLY A 496 28.95 19.75 -7.33
CA GLY A 496 27.83 20.44 -6.72
C GLY A 496 27.39 21.56 -7.65
N THR A 497 26.10 21.62 -7.90
CA THR A 497 25.22 22.80 -7.78
C THR A 497 23.80 22.29 -7.72
#